data_AF-A0A5J4P3Y2-F1
#
_entry.id   AF-A0A5J4P3Y2-F1
#
_cell.length_a   1.000
_cell.length_b   1.000
_cell.length_c   1.000
_cell.angle_alpha   90.00
_cell.angle_beta   90.00
_cell.angle_gamma   90.00
#
_symmetry.space_group_name_H-M   'P 1'
#
loop_
_entity.id
_entity.type
_entity.pdbx_description
1 polymer ?
#
loop_
_entity_poly.entity_id
_entity_poly.type
_entity_poly.pdbx_seq_one_letter_code
_entity_poly.pdbx_strand_id
1 'polypeptide(L)'
;SSNIPFGNVKIFDASFLNSEYEVKQTATNTVHNYFFLKALDSLREGGVMAFITSQGVMDSPNNSTVRAWLMAKSNLVSAVRLPNNLFADIAGTETGSDLIILQRDTAKKELTQEEMNFITTRHITRGDKGYEVNNYFEDFSRVLHTNAYEDTNPYGKPAQIFEHEGSMD
;
A
#
# COMPACT_ATOMS: atom_id res chain seq x y z
N SER A 1 -14.75 2.92 -6.41
CA SER A 1 -13.30 3.15 -6.44
C SER A 1 -13.03 4.50 -5.80
N SER A 2 -11.94 4.64 -5.02
CA SER A 2 -11.48 5.93 -4.50
C SER A 2 -9.99 6.06 -4.76
N ASN A 3 -9.56 7.23 -5.23
CA ASN A 3 -8.15 7.61 -5.32
C ASN A 3 -7.80 8.35 -4.02
N ILE A 4 -7.00 7.73 -3.15
CA ILE A 4 -6.62 8.37 -1.88
C ILE A 4 -5.58 9.46 -2.19
N PRO A 5 -5.77 10.70 -1.71
CA PRO A 5 -4.77 11.76 -1.86
C PRO A 5 -3.39 11.31 -1.38
N PHE A 6 -2.35 11.61 -2.14
CA PHE A 6 -0.98 11.34 -1.74
C PHE A 6 -0.51 12.34 -0.67
N GLY A 7 0.28 11.88 0.32
CA GLY A 7 0.99 12.75 1.25
C GLY A 7 0.77 12.46 2.74
N ASN A 8 1.52 13.18 3.58
CA ASN A 8 1.44 13.11 5.04
C ASN A 8 0.54 14.22 5.57
N VAL A 9 -0.76 14.13 5.24
CA VAL A 9 -1.77 15.03 5.80
C VAL A 9 -2.36 14.39 7.05
N LYS A 10 -2.30 15.11 8.18
CA LYS A 10 -2.98 14.71 9.41
C LYS A 10 -4.48 14.88 9.25
N ILE A 11 -5.23 13.87 9.65
CA ILE A 11 -6.69 13.89 9.64
C ILE A 11 -7.20 14.05 11.07
N PHE A 12 -8.23 14.88 11.25
CA PHE A 12 -8.93 14.98 12.52
C PHE A 12 -10.20 14.13 12.47
N ASP A 13 -10.18 13.01 13.20
CA ASP A 13 -11.37 12.19 13.48
C ASP A 13 -11.34 11.83 14.97
N ALA A 14 -12.24 12.43 15.75
CA ALA A 14 -12.30 12.23 17.20
C ALA A 14 -12.50 10.76 17.60
N SER A 15 -13.19 9.97 16.78
CA SER A 15 -13.41 8.54 17.06
C SER A 15 -12.11 7.73 16.93
N PHE A 16 -11.22 8.14 16.04
CA PHE A 16 -9.90 7.52 15.88
C PHE A 16 -8.91 8.02 16.92
N LEU A 17 -8.91 9.33 17.21
CA LEU A 17 -8.02 9.93 18.22
C LEU A 17 -8.31 9.43 19.64
N ASN A 18 -9.58 9.15 19.96
CA ASN A 18 -10.00 8.63 21.26
C ASN A 18 -10.16 7.09 21.26
N SER A 19 -9.73 6.41 20.21
CA SER A 19 -9.80 4.94 20.11
C SER A 19 -8.88 4.28 21.13
N GLU A 20 -9.30 3.17 21.74
CA GLU A 20 -8.44 2.34 22.60
C GLU A 20 -7.30 1.67 21.82
N TYR A 21 -7.45 1.53 20.51
CA TYR A 21 -6.43 0.97 19.62
C TYR A 21 -5.44 2.04 19.13
N GLU A 22 -4.17 1.92 19.52
CA GLU A 22 -3.08 2.83 19.13
C GLU A 22 -2.92 2.94 17.60
N VAL A 23 -3.14 1.85 16.86
CA VAL A 23 -3.05 1.88 15.39
C VAL A 23 -4.10 2.82 14.76
N LYS A 24 -5.28 2.97 15.37
CA LYS A 24 -6.28 3.96 14.91
C LYS A 24 -5.84 5.39 15.22
N GLN A 25 -5.29 5.62 16.40
CA GLN A 25 -4.78 6.94 16.78
C GLN A 25 -3.62 7.38 15.88
N THR A 26 -2.71 6.46 15.57
CA THR A 26 -1.53 6.76 14.74
C THR A 26 -1.86 6.82 13.25
N ALA A 27 -2.87 6.07 12.78
CA ALA A 27 -3.32 6.12 11.40
C ALA A 27 -3.80 7.52 10.97
N THR A 28 -4.27 8.36 11.90
CA THR A 28 -4.66 9.75 11.58
C THR A 28 -3.48 10.64 11.21
N ASN A 29 -2.24 10.20 11.42
CA ASN A 29 -1.05 10.97 11.03
C ASN A 29 -0.79 10.95 9.52
N THR A 30 -1.33 9.97 8.79
CA THR A 30 -1.22 9.92 7.33
C THR A 30 -2.58 9.65 6.70
N VAL A 31 -2.90 10.42 5.66
CA VAL A 31 -4.22 10.36 5.00
C VAL A 31 -4.53 8.96 4.48
N HIS A 32 -3.54 8.24 3.95
CA HIS A 32 -3.72 6.89 3.42
C HIS A 32 -4.03 5.87 4.51
N ASN A 33 -3.29 5.86 5.63
CA ASN A 33 -3.55 4.92 6.72
C ASN A 33 -4.94 5.16 7.32
N TYR A 34 -5.29 6.42 7.53
CA TYR A 34 -6.63 6.79 7.99
C TYR A 34 -7.72 6.27 7.05
N PHE A 35 -7.63 6.54 5.75
CA PHE A 35 -8.68 6.11 4.82
C PHE A 35 -8.77 4.60 4.69
N PHE A 36 -7.65 3.87 4.75
CA PHE A 36 -7.68 2.39 4.76
C PHE A 36 -8.46 1.86 5.97
N LEU A 37 -8.12 2.30 7.18
CA LEU A 37 -8.79 1.85 8.40
C LEU A 37 -10.26 2.31 8.43
N LYS A 38 -10.52 3.58 8.09
CA LYS A 38 -11.88 4.14 8.10
C LYS A 38 -12.79 3.44 7.09
N ALA A 39 -12.30 3.18 5.89
CA ALA A 39 -13.08 2.49 4.86
C ALA A 39 -13.37 1.05 5.26
N LEU A 40 -12.37 0.32 5.76
CA LEU A 40 -12.58 -1.05 6.24
C LEU A 40 -13.59 -1.08 7.40
N ASP A 41 -13.49 -0.15 8.35
CA ASP A 41 -14.42 -0.01 9.47
C ASP A 41 -15.86 0.31 9.03
N SER A 42 -16.02 0.98 7.88
CA SER A 42 -17.32 1.38 7.35
C SER A 42 -17.99 0.31 6.46
N LEU A 43 -17.26 -0.75 6.09
CA LEU A 43 -17.82 -1.86 5.33
C LEU A 43 -18.68 -2.77 6.23
N ARG A 44 -19.73 -3.35 5.66
CA ARG A 44 -20.39 -4.54 6.23
C ARG A 44 -19.50 -5.77 6.06
N GLU A 45 -19.70 -6.80 6.88
CA GLU A 45 -19.03 -8.09 6.68
C GLU A 45 -19.26 -8.63 5.26
N GLY A 46 -18.18 -9.12 4.63
CA GLY A 46 -18.15 -9.52 3.22
C GLY A 46 -18.11 -8.37 2.21
N GLY A 47 -18.20 -7.11 2.65
CA GLY A 47 -18.04 -5.93 1.81
C GLY A 47 -16.61 -5.77 1.28
N VAL A 48 -16.45 -5.14 0.12
CA VAL A 48 -15.15 -5.02 -0.57
C VAL A 48 -14.73 -3.55 -0.67
N MET A 49 -13.46 -3.28 -0.43
CA MET A 49 -12.80 -2.02 -0.77
C MET A 49 -11.72 -2.24 -1.82
N ALA A 50 -11.55 -1.27 -2.71
CA ALA A 50 -10.51 -1.25 -3.74
C ALA A 50 -9.94 0.17 -3.83
N PHE A 51 -8.67 0.32 -3.45
CA PHE A 51 -7.97 1.61 -3.40
C PHE A 51 -6.72 1.61 -4.26
N ILE A 52 -6.52 2.70 -4.97
CA ILE A 52 -5.22 3.06 -5.54
C ILE A 52 -4.52 3.95 -4.52
N THR A 53 -3.29 3.61 -4.17
CA THR A 53 -2.48 4.32 -3.16
C THR A 53 -1.02 4.33 -3.55
N SER A 54 -0.17 5.13 -2.88
CA SER A 54 1.27 5.11 -3.17
C SER A 54 1.92 3.82 -2.69
N GLN A 55 2.99 3.41 -3.35
CA GLN A 55 3.82 2.27 -2.95
C GLN A 55 4.32 2.37 -1.50
N GLY A 56 4.41 3.57 -0.94
CA GLY A 56 4.78 3.79 0.46
C GLY A 56 3.86 3.08 1.47
N VAL A 57 2.60 2.80 1.13
CA VAL A 57 1.71 1.99 1.99
C VAL A 57 2.23 0.56 2.12
N MET A 58 2.67 -0.03 1.01
CA MET A 58 3.18 -1.40 0.97
C MET A 58 4.64 -1.48 1.42
N ASP A 59 5.50 -0.60 0.92
CA ASP A 59 6.95 -0.71 1.07
C ASP A 59 7.48 -0.10 2.37
N SER A 60 6.77 0.82 3.02
CA SER A 60 7.25 1.40 4.28
C SER A 60 7.15 0.40 5.44
N PRO A 61 8.25 0.13 6.17
CA PRO A 61 8.20 -0.68 7.40
C PRO A 61 7.33 -0.05 8.48
N ASN A 62 7.23 1.28 8.51
CA ASN A 62 6.40 2.04 9.46
C ASN A 62 4.90 1.75 9.29
N ASN A 63 4.48 1.26 8.12
CA ASN A 63 3.10 0.91 7.82
C ASN A 63 2.78 -0.57 8.15
N SER A 64 3.74 -1.35 8.67
CA SER A 64 3.54 -2.77 9.01
C SER A 64 2.38 -2.99 10.01
N THR A 65 2.25 -2.14 11.03
CA THR A 65 1.16 -2.21 12.02
C THR A 65 -0.21 -1.94 11.40
N VAL A 66 -0.28 -1.00 10.45
CA VAL A 66 -1.50 -0.72 9.67
C VAL A 66 -1.84 -1.90 8.78
N ARG A 67 -0.87 -2.48 8.06
CA ARG A 67 -1.10 -3.67 7.22
C ARG A 67 -1.54 -4.87 8.07
N ALA A 68 -0.93 -5.09 9.23
CA ALA A 68 -1.34 -6.15 10.16
C ALA A 68 -2.77 -5.95 10.66
N TRP A 69 -3.16 -4.71 10.99
CA TRP A 69 -4.53 -4.38 11.38
C TRP A 69 -5.54 -4.67 10.26
N LEU A 70 -5.21 -4.33 9.01
CA LEU A 70 -6.04 -4.61 7.85
C LEU A 70 -6.21 -6.12 7.66
N MET A 71 -5.12 -6.89 7.64
CA MET A 71 -5.18 -8.34 7.45
C MET A 71 -5.91 -9.07 8.58
N ALA A 72 -5.84 -8.57 9.82
CA ALA A 72 -6.60 -9.13 10.94
C ALA A 72 -8.12 -8.94 10.83
N LYS A 73 -8.59 -8.06 9.94
CA LYS A 73 -10.01 -7.68 9.81
C LYS A 73 -10.53 -7.78 8.37
N SER A 74 -9.74 -8.35 7.47
CA SER A 74 -10.11 -8.51 6.07
C SER A 74 -9.35 -9.64 5.41
N ASN A 75 -9.98 -10.28 4.43
CA ASN A 75 -9.32 -11.16 3.49
C ASN A 75 -8.61 -10.32 2.42
N LEU A 76 -7.34 -10.60 2.16
CA LEU A 76 -6.64 -10.07 1.00
C LEU A 76 -7.23 -10.69 -0.27
N VAL A 77 -7.89 -9.88 -1.11
CA VAL A 77 -8.43 -10.34 -2.40
C VAL A 77 -7.35 -10.23 -3.47
N SER A 78 -6.68 -9.07 -3.54
CA SER A 78 -5.56 -8.85 -4.46
C SER A 78 -4.79 -7.59 -4.07
N ALA A 79 -3.50 -7.56 -4.36
CA ALA A 79 -2.77 -6.31 -4.54
C ALA A 79 -1.93 -6.38 -5.82
N VAL A 80 -1.89 -5.29 -6.56
CA VAL A 80 -1.14 -5.20 -7.82
C VAL A 80 -0.39 -3.88 -7.85
N ARG A 81 0.91 -3.94 -8.13
CA ARG A 81 1.74 -2.76 -8.34
C ARG A 81 1.57 -2.26 -9.77
N LEU A 82 1.27 -0.98 -9.89
CA LEU A 82 1.05 -0.31 -11.16
C LEU A 82 2.37 0.31 -11.66
N PRO A 83 2.52 0.50 -12.99
CA PRO A 83 3.70 1.15 -13.55
C PRO A 83 3.91 2.55 -12.96
N ASN A 84 5.16 2.92 -12.70
CA ASN A 84 5.57 4.25 -12.23
C ASN A 84 5.12 5.36 -13.18
N ASN A 85 5.09 5.08 -14.49
CA ASN A 85 4.66 6.02 -15.52
C ASN A 85 3.13 6.11 -15.70
N LEU A 86 2.32 5.35 -14.94
CA LEU A 86 0.86 5.33 -15.11
C LEU A 86 0.19 6.69 -14.83
N PHE A 87 0.70 7.44 -13.84
CA PHE A 87 0.13 8.73 -13.42
C PHE A 87 1.07 9.91 -13.67
N ALA A 88 2.17 9.72 -14.40
CA ALA A 88 3.18 10.74 -14.63
C ALA A 88 2.58 12.01 -15.27
N ASP A 89 1.74 11.84 -16.29
CA ASP A 89 1.12 12.95 -17.05
C ASP A 89 0.01 13.69 -16.27
N ILE A 90 -0.59 13.04 -15.27
CA ILE A 90 -1.79 13.55 -14.57
C ILE A 90 -1.44 14.13 -13.19
N ALA A 91 -0.51 13.50 -12.48
CA ALA A 91 -0.20 13.82 -11.09
C ALA A 91 1.12 14.58 -10.92
N GLY A 92 1.92 14.76 -11.98
CA GLY A 92 3.19 15.49 -11.93
C GLY A 92 4.22 14.87 -10.97
N THR A 93 4.06 13.59 -10.62
CA THR A 93 4.99 12.84 -9.78
C THR A 93 5.11 11.41 -10.30
N GLU A 94 6.33 10.88 -10.39
CA GLU A 94 6.63 9.49 -10.74
C GLU A 94 6.50 8.55 -9.53
N THR A 95 5.63 8.90 -8.58
CA THR A 95 5.44 8.09 -7.38
C THR A 95 4.67 6.84 -7.79
N GLY A 96 5.34 5.70 -7.72
CA GLY A 96 4.71 4.42 -8.00
C GLY A 96 3.49 4.17 -7.11
N SER A 97 2.53 3.43 -7.64
CA SER A 97 1.25 3.20 -6.98
C SER A 97 0.87 1.72 -6.97
N ASP A 98 0.04 1.35 -6.00
CA ASP A 98 -0.48 0.00 -5.83
C ASP A 98 -2.02 0.06 -5.82
N LEU A 99 -2.67 -0.89 -6.50
CA LEU A 99 -4.10 -1.20 -6.35
C LEU A 99 -4.25 -2.30 -5.29
N ILE A 100 -4.96 -2.01 -4.20
CA ILE A 100 -5.19 -2.95 -3.10
C ILE A 100 -6.68 -3.21 -2.96
N ILE A 101 -7.07 -4.49 -2.97
CA ILE A 101 -8.44 -4.97 -2.85
C ILE A 101 -8.56 -5.86 -1.62
N LEU A 102 -9.42 -5.47 -0.68
CA LEU A 102 -9.66 -6.17 0.58
C LEU A 102 -11.15 -6.45 0.74
N GLN A 103 -11.48 -7.61 1.29
CA GLN A 103 -12.85 -7.96 1.68
C GLN A 103 -12.95 -8.02 3.21
N ARG A 104 -13.85 -7.26 3.81
CA ARG A 104 -14.03 -7.24 5.26
C ARG A 104 -14.43 -8.61 5.80
N ASP A 105 -13.72 -9.05 6.82
CA ASP A 105 -13.99 -10.28 7.56
C ASP A 105 -13.41 -10.14 8.99
N THR A 106 -14.27 -9.79 9.94
CA THR A 106 -13.89 -9.67 11.36
C THR A 106 -13.88 -11.01 12.11
N ALA A 107 -14.33 -12.09 11.48
CA ALA A 107 -14.33 -13.43 12.08
C ALA A 107 -13.07 -14.23 11.72
N LYS A 108 -12.17 -13.68 10.90
CA LYS A 108 -10.89 -14.28 10.53
C LYS A 108 -10.09 -14.67 11.78
N LYS A 109 -9.55 -15.89 11.76
CA LYS A 109 -8.78 -16.46 12.88
C LYS A 109 -7.28 -16.51 12.62
N GLU A 110 -6.90 -16.72 11.37
CA GLU A 110 -5.51 -16.98 10.98
C GLU A 110 -5.16 -16.21 9.71
N LEU A 111 -3.89 -15.89 9.58
CA LEU A 111 -3.33 -15.24 8.40
C LEU A 111 -2.77 -16.29 7.45
N THR A 112 -3.05 -16.13 6.16
CA THR A 112 -2.39 -16.92 5.12
C THR A 112 -0.94 -16.46 4.92
N GLN A 113 -0.12 -17.28 4.25
CA GLN A 113 1.25 -16.86 3.90
C GLN A 113 1.27 -15.60 3.03
N GLU A 114 0.30 -15.45 2.12
CA GLU A 114 0.18 -14.25 1.30
C GLU A 114 -0.13 -13.00 2.15
N GLU A 115 -0.99 -13.12 3.16
CA GLU A 115 -1.30 -12.02 4.08
C GLU A 115 -0.10 -11.69 4.99
N MET A 116 0.69 -12.69 5.40
CA MET A 116 1.96 -12.48 6.10
C MET A 116 2.98 -11.75 5.21
N ASN A 117 3.05 -12.10 3.94
CA ASN A 117 3.90 -11.41 2.97
C ASN A 117 3.41 -9.97 2.73
N PHE A 118 2.09 -9.73 2.71
CA PHE A 118 1.50 -8.39 2.63
C PHE A 118 1.90 -7.51 3.84
N ILE A 119 2.00 -8.10 5.04
CA ILE A 119 2.39 -7.35 6.24
C ILE A 119 3.89 -7.00 6.24
N THR A 120 4.74 -7.90 5.76
CA THR A 120 6.18 -7.83 5.95
C THR A 120 6.92 -7.18 4.77
N THR A 121 8.03 -6.51 5.09
CA THR A 121 8.94 -5.94 4.10
C THR A 121 10.31 -6.60 4.23
N ARG A 122 11.09 -6.53 3.17
CA ARG A 122 12.52 -6.88 3.17
C ARG A 122 13.34 -5.66 2.72
N HIS A 123 14.53 -5.57 3.29
CA HIS A 123 15.52 -4.60 2.86
C HIS A 123 16.35 -5.16 1.71
N ILE A 124 16.43 -4.42 0.60
CA ILE A 124 17.29 -4.74 -0.54
C ILE A 124 18.49 -3.81 -0.50
N THR A 125 19.69 -4.38 -0.34
CA THR A 125 20.96 -3.66 -0.31
C THR A 125 21.50 -3.44 -1.72
N ARG A 126 21.95 -2.21 -2.01
CA ARG A 126 22.62 -1.78 -3.25
C ARG A 126 23.83 -0.89 -2.91
N GLY A 127 25.02 -1.49 -2.89
CA GLY A 127 26.24 -0.78 -2.48
C GLY A 127 26.16 -0.33 -1.02
N ASP A 128 26.30 0.98 -0.78
CA ASP A 128 26.19 1.63 0.53
C ASP A 128 24.75 2.06 0.89
N LYS A 129 23.79 1.88 -0.03
CA LYS A 129 22.38 2.24 0.16
C LYS A 129 21.49 1.01 0.06
N GLY A 130 20.20 1.21 0.33
CA GLY A 130 19.19 0.19 0.13
C GLY A 130 17.79 0.76 0.15
N TYR A 131 16.82 -0.08 -0.15
CA TYR A 131 15.41 0.27 -0.18
C TYR A 131 14.56 -0.87 0.35
N GLU A 132 13.36 -0.52 0.84
CA GLU A 132 12.41 -1.47 1.39
C GLU A 132 11.44 -1.89 0.30
N VAL A 133 11.12 -3.18 0.25
CA VAL A 133 10.11 -3.74 -0.66
C VAL A 133 9.20 -4.66 0.12
N ASN A 134 7.90 -4.56 -0.13
CA ASN A 134 6.93 -5.48 0.44
C ASN A 134 7.15 -6.92 -0.07
N ASN A 135 7.06 -7.91 0.82
CA ASN A 135 7.27 -9.32 0.47
C ASN A 135 6.16 -9.86 -0.44
N TYR A 136 5.00 -9.22 -0.49
CA TYR A 136 3.93 -9.58 -1.42
C TYR A 136 4.30 -9.38 -2.90
N PHE A 137 5.31 -8.56 -3.19
CA PHE A 137 5.81 -8.30 -4.54
C PHE A 137 7.16 -8.98 -4.81
N GLU A 138 7.48 -10.07 -4.11
CA GLU A 138 8.81 -10.70 -4.18
C GLU A 138 9.21 -11.18 -5.58
N ASP A 139 8.29 -11.81 -6.31
CA ASP A 139 8.55 -12.42 -7.62
C ASP A 139 8.16 -11.53 -8.81
N PHE A 140 7.74 -10.28 -8.53
CA PHE A 140 7.20 -9.33 -9.49
C PHE A 140 6.02 -9.81 -10.35
N SER A 141 5.46 -11.00 -10.10
CA SER A 141 4.30 -11.55 -10.83
C SER A 141 3.04 -10.71 -10.66
N ARG A 142 3.02 -9.87 -9.61
CA ARG A 142 1.93 -8.96 -9.24
C ARG A 142 2.28 -7.49 -9.53
N VAL A 143 3.29 -7.27 -10.37
CA VAL A 143 3.70 -5.95 -10.83
C VAL A 143 3.41 -5.84 -12.32
N LEU A 144 2.63 -4.85 -12.73
CA LEU A 144 2.37 -4.59 -14.14
C LEU A 144 3.55 -3.81 -14.72
N HIS A 145 4.27 -4.41 -15.66
CA HIS A 145 5.38 -3.76 -16.36
C HIS A 145 5.71 -4.46 -17.68
N THR A 146 6.33 -3.74 -18.61
CA THR A 146 7.08 -4.31 -19.74
C THR A 146 8.58 -4.13 -19.57
N ASN A 147 8.99 -3.12 -18.79
CA ASN A 147 10.37 -2.83 -18.47
C ASN A 147 10.54 -2.64 -16.95
N ALA A 148 11.66 -3.10 -16.41
CA ALA A 148 11.99 -2.95 -14.99
C ALA A 148 13.48 -2.68 -14.85
N TYR A 149 13.83 -1.59 -14.16
CA TYR A 149 15.22 -1.19 -13.96
C TYR A 149 15.40 -0.50 -12.60
N GLU A 150 16.63 -0.46 -12.12
CA GLU A 150 16.96 0.21 -10.86
C GLU A 150 17.32 1.68 -11.10
N ASP A 151 16.67 2.58 -10.36
CA ASP A 151 16.96 4.02 -10.39
C ASP A 151 16.69 4.64 -9.00
N THR A 152 16.29 5.90 -8.96
CA THR A 152 15.90 6.62 -7.75
C THR A 152 14.44 7.01 -7.79
N ASN A 153 13.78 6.98 -6.64
CA ASN A 153 12.44 7.51 -6.49
C ASN A 153 12.45 9.06 -6.49
N PRO A 154 11.28 9.73 -6.51
CA PRO A 154 11.20 11.20 -6.50
C PRO A 154 11.89 11.91 -5.31
N TYR A 155 12.34 11.17 -4.30
CA TYR A 155 13.08 11.69 -3.14
C TYR A 155 14.59 11.38 -3.21
N GLY A 156 15.10 10.89 -4.35
CA GLY A 156 16.51 10.59 -4.58
C GLY A 156 17.02 9.32 -3.88
N LYS A 157 16.12 8.46 -3.38
CA LYS A 157 16.48 7.17 -2.77
C LYS A 157 16.45 6.06 -3.80
N PRO A 158 17.34 5.04 -3.73
CA PRO A 158 17.27 3.89 -4.63
C PRO A 158 15.88 3.25 -4.64
N ALA A 159 15.44 2.79 -5.81
CA ALA A 159 14.19 2.08 -5.99
C ALA A 159 14.24 1.19 -7.23
N GLN A 160 13.43 0.14 -7.22
CA GLN A 160 13.07 -0.60 -8.43
C GLN A 160 11.97 0.18 -9.15
N ILE A 161 12.23 0.59 -10.39
CA ILE A 161 11.29 1.28 -11.26
C ILE A 161 10.66 0.26 -12.21
N PHE A 162 9.35 0.38 -12.39
CA PHE A 162 8.55 -0.44 -13.27
C PHE A 162 7.83 0.45 -14.28
N GLU A 163 8.06 0.23 -15.55
CA GLU A 163 7.42 0.99 -16.63
C GLU A 163 6.62 0.09 -17.54
N HIS A 164 5.60 0.66 -18.14
CA HIS A 164 4.87 0.04 -19.23
C HIS A 164 5.08 0.85 -20.51
N GLU A 165 5.54 0.17 -21.55
CA GLU A 165 5.74 0.67 -22.90
C GLU A 165 4.69 0.02 -23.82
N GLY A 166 4.02 0.85 -24.63
CA GLY A 166 2.94 0.42 -25.51
C GLY A 166 1.60 1.07 -25.17
N SER A 167 0.71 1.12 -26.17
CA SER A 167 -0.70 1.50 -25.95
C SER A 167 -1.42 0.36 -25.23
N MET A 168 -2.32 0.72 -24.29
CA MET A 168 -3.32 -0.20 -23.78
C MET A 168 -4.41 -0.38 -24.85
N ASP A 169 -4.07 -1.05 -25.95
CA ASP A 169 -5.02 -1.46 -26.99
C ASP A 169 -5.63 -2.85 -26.70
#